data_AF-A0A2D6TYX8-F1
#
_entry.id   AF-A0A2D6TYX8-F1
#
_cell.length_a   1.000
_cell.length_b   1.000
_cell.length_c   1.000
_cell.angle_alpha   90.00
_cell.angle_beta   90.00
_cell.angle_gamma   90.00
#
_symmetry.space_group_name_H-M   'P 1'
#
loop_
_entity.id
_entity.type
_entity.pdbx_description
1 polymer ?
#
loop_
_entity_poly.entity_id
_entity_poly.type
_entity_poly.pdbx_seq_one_letter_code
_entity_poly.pdbx_strand_id
1 'polypeptide(L)'
;MVNGTQGRYTTVQMQRFQELHQQLLDAESYLEDVEKPSYLTDDSLNGARYRSLARILFGVYVPTYEKEVPEDVREEFNFDVESLVERVKSKIG
;
A
#
# COMPACT_ATOMS: atom_id res chain seq x y z
N MET A 1 -29.54 0.31 9.46
CA MET A 1 -29.12 1.67 9.05
C MET A 1 -27.65 1.78 9.37
N VAL A 2 -26.76 1.68 8.37
CA VAL A 2 -25.32 1.94 8.57
C VAL A 2 -25.15 3.45 8.49
N ASN A 3 -25.27 4.11 9.64
CA ASN A 3 -25.05 5.54 9.84
C ASN A 3 -23.67 5.69 10.49
N GLY A 4 -22.70 6.30 9.80
CA GLY A 4 -21.39 6.52 10.39
C GLY A 4 -20.62 7.69 9.80
N THR A 5 -20.29 7.62 8.51
CA THR A 5 -19.11 8.38 8.05
C THR A 5 -19.19 8.90 6.62
N GLN A 6 -20.09 8.37 5.78
CA GLN A 6 -20.36 8.92 4.43
C GLN A 6 -20.84 10.39 4.44
N GLY A 7 -21.23 10.95 5.59
CA GLY A 7 -21.55 12.37 5.76
C GLY A 7 -20.50 13.21 6.51
N ARG A 8 -19.40 12.61 7.01
CA ARG A 8 -18.37 13.31 7.81
C ARG A 8 -17.19 13.82 6.97
N TYR A 9 -16.91 13.15 5.87
CA TYR A 9 -15.77 13.47 5.02
C TYR A 9 -16.23 14.16 3.74
N THR A 10 -15.55 15.24 3.39
CA THR A 10 -15.83 15.95 2.14
C THR A 10 -15.52 15.05 0.94
N THR A 11 -16.17 15.30 -0.20
CA THR A 11 -15.88 14.60 -1.46
C THR A 11 -14.40 14.66 -1.82
N VAL A 12 -13.72 15.77 -1.49
CA VAL A 12 -12.28 15.95 -1.72
C VAL A 12 -11.44 15.05 -0.81
N GLN A 13 -11.78 14.94 0.48
CA GLN A 13 -11.09 14.04 1.42
C GLN A 13 -11.29 12.57 1.04
N MET A 14 -12.49 12.20 0.61
CA MET A 14 -12.78 10.83 0.15
C MET A 14 -12.03 10.48 -1.14
N GLN A 15 -11.92 11.42 -2.09
CA GLN A 15 -11.13 11.24 -3.30
C GLN A 15 -9.63 11.09 -2.98
N ARG A 16 -9.10 11.93 -2.08
CA ARG A 16 -7.69 11.84 -1.66
C ARG A 16 -7.39 10.52 -0.96
N PHE A 17 -8.29 10.04 -0.11
CA PHE A 17 -8.20 8.72 0.50
C PHE A 17 -8.12 7.61 -0.55
N GLN A 18 -9.03 7.60 -1.51
CA GLN A 18 -9.06 6.59 -2.58
C GLN A 18 -7.77 6.61 -3.42
N GLU A 19 -7.26 7.81 -3.72
CA GLU A 19 -6.00 7.98 -4.45
C GLU A 19 -4.81 7.36 -3.67
N LEU A 20 -4.65 7.72 -2.40
CA LEU A 20 -3.57 7.21 -1.56
C LEU A 20 -3.68 5.70 -1.32
N HIS A 21 -4.90 5.22 -1.15
CA HIS A 21 -5.19 3.80 -0.99
C HIS A 21 -4.83 3.02 -2.26
N GLN A 22 -5.20 3.54 -3.44
CA GLN A 22 -4.84 2.90 -4.70
C GLN A 22 -3.32 2.93 -4.94
N GLN A 23 -2.64 4.04 -4.61
CA GLN A 23 -1.18 4.12 -4.73
C GLN A 23 -0.46 3.08 -3.88
N LEU A 24 -0.97 2.76 -2.68
CA LEU A 24 -0.44 1.69 -1.84
C LEU A 24 -0.62 0.31 -2.47
N LEU A 25 -1.82 0.02 -2.97
CA LEU A 25 -2.13 -1.24 -3.63
C LEU A 25 -1.34 -1.43 -4.94
N ASP A 26 -1.18 -0.35 -5.72
CA ASP A 26 -0.39 -0.39 -6.96
C ASP A 26 1.09 -0.63 -6.65
N ALA A 27 1.62 0.00 -5.60
CA ALA A 27 2.99 -0.25 -5.16
C ALA A 27 3.20 -1.68 -4.63
N GLU A 28 2.21 -2.25 -3.93
CA GLU A 28 2.20 -3.67 -3.55
C GLU A 28 2.13 -4.59 -4.78
N SER A 29 1.19 -4.36 -5.70
CA SER A 29 1.04 -5.14 -6.93
C SER A 29 2.29 -5.08 -7.80
N TYR A 30 2.94 -3.91 -7.89
CA TYR A 30 4.19 -3.75 -8.64
C TYR A 30 5.33 -4.56 -8.01
N LEU A 31 5.36 -4.69 -6.68
CA LEU A 31 6.27 -5.61 -6.00
C LEU A 31 5.98 -7.07 -6.39
N GLU A 32 4.71 -7.47 -6.49
CA GLU A 32 4.32 -8.83 -6.91
C GLU A 32 4.67 -9.13 -8.37
N ASP A 33 4.55 -8.15 -9.26
CA ASP A 33 4.89 -8.31 -10.68
C ASP A 33 6.41 -8.33 -10.92
N VAL A 34 7.19 -7.64 -10.09
CA VAL A 34 8.66 -7.77 -10.07
C VAL A 34 9.09 -9.13 -9.53
N GLU A 35 8.28 -9.75 -8.66
CA GLU A 35 8.55 -11.07 -8.09
C GLU A 35 8.25 -12.21 -9.06
N LYS A 36 7.31 -12.07 -10.03
CA LYS A 36 7.01 -13.11 -11.02
C LYS A 36 8.19 -13.34 -11.98
N PRO A 37 8.93 -14.44 -11.84
CA PRO A 37 9.90 -14.82 -12.86
C PRO A 37 9.11 -15.60 -13.90
N SER A 38 8.95 -15.06 -15.11
CA SER A 38 9.01 -15.97 -16.24
C SER A 38 10.37 -16.65 -16.11
N TYR A 39 10.34 -17.93 -15.79
CA TYR A 39 11.47 -18.85 -15.75
C TYR A 39 12.62 -18.35 -16.62
N LEU A 40 13.80 -18.15 -16.00
CA LEU A 40 15.09 -17.81 -16.58
C LEU A 40 15.54 -16.34 -16.42
N THR A 41 16.69 -16.22 -15.75
CA THR A 41 17.73 -15.17 -15.80
C THR A 41 17.63 -13.96 -14.86
N ASP A 42 18.66 -13.88 -13.99
CA ASP A 42 19.12 -12.79 -13.13
C ASP A 42 18.41 -12.50 -11.79
N ASP A 43 18.72 -13.34 -10.80
CA ASP A 43 18.45 -13.16 -9.36
C ASP A 43 19.03 -11.85 -8.75
N SER A 44 19.89 -11.11 -9.47
CA SER A 44 20.55 -9.91 -8.93
C SER A 44 19.76 -8.61 -9.15
N LEU A 45 19.09 -8.46 -10.30
CA LEU A 45 18.44 -7.21 -10.70
C LEU A 45 17.03 -7.09 -10.09
N ASN A 46 16.27 -8.19 -10.07
CA ASN A 46 14.92 -8.21 -9.52
C ASN A 46 14.94 -8.02 -8.00
N GLY A 47 15.90 -8.64 -7.29
CA GLY A 47 16.08 -8.40 -5.85
C GLY A 47 16.47 -6.95 -5.50
N ALA A 48 17.29 -6.30 -6.32
CA ALA A 48 17.65 -4.88 -6.13
C ALA A 48 16.46 -3.94 -6.40
N ARG A 49 15.65 -4.24 -7.42
CA ARG A 49 14.40 -3.52 -7.73
C ARG A 49 13.37 -3.68 -6.62
N TYR A 50 13.12 -4.91 -6.18
CA TYR A 50 12.19 -5.22 -5.10
C TYR A 50 12.55 -4.46 -3.81
N ARG A 51 13.81 -4.53 -3.35
CA ARG A 51 14.26 -3.80 -2.16
C ARG A 51 14.13 -2.27 -2.28
N SER A 52 14.36 -1.74 -3.48
CA SER A 52 14.21 -0.30 -3.73
C SER A 52 12.75 0.13 -3.68
N LEU A 53 11.85 -0.66 -4.25
CA LEU A 53 10.41 -0.44 -4.22
C LEU A 53 9.83 -0.58 -2.81
N ALA A 54 10.23 -1.61 -2.05
CA ALA A 54 9.83 -1.77 -0.66
C ALA A 54 10.28 -0.59 0.21
N ARG A 55 11.48 -0.04 -0.03
CA ARG A 55 11.93 1.20 0.62
C ARG A 55 11.05 2.39 0.29
N ILE A 56 10.56 2.52 -0.95
CA ILE A 56 9.66 3.61 -1.34
C ILE A 56 8.27 3.40 -0.70
N LEU A 57 7.77 2.16 -0.70
CA LEU A 57 6.51 1.80 -0.05
C LEU A 57 6.53 2.16 1.44
N PHE A 58 7.54 1.68 2.18
CA PHE A 58 7.66 1.90 3.61
C PHE A 58 8.15 3.31 3.97
N GLY A 59 8.94 3.94 3.12
CA GLY A 59 9.54 5.25 3.39
C GLY A 59 8.68 6.43 2.96
N VAL A 60 7.74 6.22 2.03
CA VAL A 60 6.94 7.31 1.44
C VAL A 60 5.46 6.99 1.55
N TYR A 61 4.98 5.92 0.92
CA TYR A 61 3.54 5.69 0.78
C TYR A 61 2.84 5.33 2.08
N VAL A 62 3.40 4.39 2.86
CA VAL A 62 2.83 3.99 4.16
C VAL A 62 2.78 5.17 5.14
N PRO A 63 3.88 5.91 5.39
CA PRO A 63 3.84 7.08 6.28
C PRO A 63 2.91 8.18 5.78
N THR A 64 2.82 8.40 4.47
CA THR A 64 1.91 9.40 3.89
C THR A 64 0.46 9.00 4.12
N TYR A 65 0.13 7.72 3.90
CA TYR A 65 -1.21 7.20 4.15
C TYR A 65 -1.59 7.30 5.64
N GLU A 66 -0.73 6.86 6.56
CA GLU A 66 -1.01 6.95 8.00
C GLU A 66 -1.14 8.38 8.50
N LYS A 67 -0.45 9.34 7.87
CA LYS A 67 -0.52 10.76 8.23
C LYS A 67 -1.75 11.46 7.64
N GLU A 68 -2.08 11.18 6.38
CA GLU A 68 -3.16 11.86 5.66
C GLU A 68 -4.53 11.20 5.87
N VAL A 69 -4.56 9.92 6.26
CA VAL A 69 -5.79 9.16 6.45
C VAL A 69 -6.08 8.94 7.94
N PRO A 70 -7.19 9.51 8.46
CA PRO A 70 -7.63 9.26 9.83
C PRO A 70 -7.85 7.77 10.13
N GLU A 71 -7.61 7.37 11.38
CA GLU A 71 -7.76 5.97 11.83
C GLU A 71 -9.17 5.41 11.62
N ASP A 72 -10.22 6.20 11.91
CA ASP A 72 -11.61 5.80 11.73
C ASP A 72 -11.97 5.55 10.26
N VAL A 73 -11.32 6.25 9.32
CA VAL A 73 -11.43 5.97 7.88
C VAL A 73 -10.73 4.66 7.55
N ARG A 74 -9.52 4.41 8.07
CA ARG A 74 -8.81 3.14 7.83
C ARG A 74 -9.61 1.93 8.32
N GLU A 75 -10.25 2.06 9.49
CA GLU A 75 -11.13 1.05 10.07
C GLU A 75 -12.39 0.81 9.23
N GLU A 76 -13.06 1.87 8.76
CA GLU A 76 -14.27 1.74 7.93
C GLU A 76 -13.99 0.99 6.62
N PHE A 77 -12.81 1.22 6.03
CA PHE A 77 -12.39 0.55 4.81
C PHE A 77 -11.68 -0.79 5.04
N ASN A 78 -11.59 -1.24 6.31
CA ASN A 78 -10.95 -2.49 6.73
C ASN A 78 -9.54 -2.67 6.12
N PHE A 79 -8.80 -1.56 5.98
CA PHE A 79 -7.47 -1.59 5.39
C PHE A 79 -6.41 -1.57 6.49
N ASP A 80 -5.82 -2.73 6.69
CA ASP A 80 -4.76 -2.93 7.67
C ASP A 80 -3.38 -2.70 7.04
N VAL A 81 -2.79 -1.54 7.34
CA VAL A 81 -1.43 -1.16 6.95
C VAL A 81 -0.40 -2.14 7.53
N GLU A 82 -0.63 -2.68 8.73
CA GLU A 82 0.28 -3.63 9.36
C GLU A 82 0.31 -4.93 8.57
N SER A 83 -0.86 -5.44 8.16
CA SER A 83 -0.95 -6.60 7.26
C SER A 83 -0.24 -6.37 5.91
N LEU A 84 -0.34 -5.18 5.32
CA LEU A 84 0.39 -4.82 4.09
C LEU A 84 1.91 -4.88 4.34
N VAL A 85 2.37 -4.29 5.43
CA VAL A 85 3.78 -4.25 5.81
C VAL A 85 4.32 -5.67 6.05
N GLU A 86 3.60 -6.50 6.77
CA GLU A 86 3.99 -7.89 7.04
C GLU A 86 4.02 -8.74 5.77
N ARG A 87 3.04 -8.59 4.86
CA ARG A 87 3.07 -9.26 3.54
C ARG A 87 4.32 -8.89 2.74
N VAL A 88 4.66 -7.61 2.65
CA VAL A 88 5.84 -7.15 1.91
C VAL A 88 7.14 -7.59 2.60
N LYS A 89 7.24 -7.52 3.93
CA LYS A 89 8.41 -8.02 4.68
C LYS A 89 8.64 -9.51 4.48
N SER A 90 7.58 -10.33 4.52
CA SER A 90 7.69 -11.79 4.36
C SER A 90 8.32 -12.20 3.03
N LYS A 91 8.26 -11.32 2.02
CA LYS A 91 8.83 -11.51 0.69
C LYS A 91 10.26 -10.97 0.54
N ILE A 92 10.71 -10.08 1.44
CA ILE A 92 12.09 -9.55 1.44
C ILE A 92 13.08 -10.53 2.09
N GLY A 93 12.60 -11.39 3.00
CA GLY A 93 13.44 -12.23 3.86
C GLY A 93 13.88 -11.49 5.11
#